data_AF-A0A5C3LX61-F1
#
_entry.id   AF-A0A5C3LX61-F1
#
_cell.length_a   1.000
_cell.length_b   1.000
_cell.length_c   1.000
_cell.angle_alpha   90.00
_cell.angle_beta   90.00
_cell.angle_gamma   90.00
#
_symmetry.space_group_name_H-M   'P 1'
#
loop_
_entity.id
_entity.type
_entity.pdbx_description
1 polymer ?
#
loop_
_entity_poly.entity_id
_entity_poly.type
_entity_poly.pdbx_seq_one_letter_code
_entity_poly.pdbx_strand_id
1 'polypeptide(L)'
;MLTPFALRAVARLSTRTFLAVRSSAHTAILLNTQTRSFLTTSRRESPAKANEELVQVRKVTKTTTKTAVKKPAIKKAAPKKPKVKKAKDKVTVPRGTTPPKGPGGPFMLFFTDFKNRTKPTVTRDEIVELSKSAAAEWHTLSDAQKEVYTKKSGALKEQHDVELKQWLESLDPQVLKELNKRRVKYGKRKLVLKSTGPKRPAGPFFMFLQDFRKEYFIQHPPVAGSTRITESTKVAAEAWRAMAPEAKEVYVKKSAAEWDNWRKTQELEAKA
;
A
#
# COMPACT_ATOMS: atom_id res chain seq x y z
N MET A 1 -55.81 -65.38 15.64
CA MET A 1 -54.93 -66.43 16.21
C MET A 1 -53.63 -65.72 16.61
N LEU A 2 -53.57 -65.13 17.81
CA LEU A 2 -53.09 -65.73 19.06
C LEU A 2 -51.62 -66.24 18.97
N THR A 3 -50.80 -65.56 19.79
CA THR A 3 -49.38 -65.64 20.24
C THR A 3 -48.84 -67.07 20.51
N PRO A 4 -47.62 -67.38 21.10
CA PRO A 4 -46.64 -66.56 21.87
C PRO A 4 -45.13 -67.03 21.85
N PHE A 5 -44.33 -66.50 22.79
CA PHE A 5 -43.02 -66.95 23.35
C PHE A 5 -41.75 -66.85 22.48
N ALA A 6 -40.77 -65.96 22.74
CA ALA A 6 -39.90 -65.76 23.91
C ALA A 6 -38.77 -66.81 24.07
N LEU A 7 -37.52 -66.34 24.09
CA LEU A 7 -36.56 -66.61 25.16
C LEU A 7 -35.30 -65.73 25.06
N ARG A 8 -35.02 -65.08 26.19
CA ARG A 8 -33.80 -64.33 26.51
C ARG A 8 -32.61 -65.29 26.64
N ALA A 9 -31.42 -64.85 26.23
CA ALA A 9 -30.17 -65.33 26.80
C ALA A 9 -29.29 -64.13 27.20
N VAL A 10 -29.12 -64.00 28.51
CA VAL A 10 -28.21 -63.08 29.20
C VAL A 10 -26.85 -63.75 29.31
N ALA A 11 -25.78 -63.09 28.87
CA ALA A 11 -24.40 -63.39 29.26
C ALA A 11 -23.65 -62.06 29.39
N ARG A 12 -23.67 -61.47 30.60
CA ARG A 12 -22.62 -61.52 31.63
C ARG A 12 -21.32 -60.80 31.23
N LEU A 13 -21.07 -59.72 31.97
CA LEU A 13 -19.85 -58.92 32.10
C LEU A 13 -18.56 -59.76 32.06
N SER A 14 -17.57 -59.25 31.34
CA SER A 14 -16.17 -59.42 31.73
C SER A 14 -15.39 -58.15 31.40
N THR A 15 -15.22 -57.34 32.43
CA THR A 15 -14.25 -56.24 32.51
C THR A 15 -12.85 -56.80 32.37
N ARG A 16 -12.10 -56.37 31.35
CA ARG A 16 -10.64 -56.47 31.33
C ARG A 16 -10.05 -55.07 31.22
N THR A 17 -9.72 -54.57 32.40
CA THR A 17 -8.77 -53.50 32.67
C THR A 17 -7.43 -53.83 32.01
N PHE A 18 -6.97 -52.96 31.10
CA PHE A 18 -5.57 -52.90 30.73
C PHE A 18 -4.93 -51.67 31.40
N LEU A 19 -4.19 -51.94 32.47
CA LEU A 19 -3.22 -51.03 33.07
C LEU A 19 -2.05 -50.87 32.09
N ALA A 20 -2.03 -49.77 31.35
CA ALA A 20 -0.83 -49.32 30.66
C ALA A 20 -0.19 -48.20 31.49
N VAL A 21 0.78 -48.59 32.31
CA VAL A 21 1.75 -47.68 32.93
C VAL A 21 2.48 -46.93 31.81
N ARG A 22 2.24 -45.62 31.68
CA ARG A 22 3.13 -44.75 30.91
C ARG A 22 3.77 -43.77 31.87
N SER A 23 5.06 -44.03 32.04
CA SER A 23 6.06 -43.27 32.78
C SER A 23 5.91 -41.76 32.59
N SER A 24 5.98 -41.05 33.72
CA SER A 24 6.20 -39.62 33.80
C SER A 24 7.56 -39.26 33.20
N ALA A 25 7.54 -38.52 32.10
CA ALA A 25 8.69 -37.75 31.64
C ALA A 25 8.21 -36.32 31.41
N HIS A 26 8.50 -35.46 32.39
CA HIS A 26 8.33 -34.02 32.27
C HIS A 26 9.26 -33.51 31.16
N THR A 27 8.72 -33.24 29.98
CA THR A 27 9.43 -32.48 28.96
C THR A 27 9.17 -31.01 29.21
N ALA A 28 10.14 -30.36 29.84
CA ALA A 28 10.15 -28.93 30.08
C ALA A 28 10.00 -28.18 28.76
N ILE A 29 8.92 -27.40 28.65
CA ILE A 29 8.75 -26.41 27.58
C ILE A 29 9.78 -25.31 27.85
N LEU A 30 10.93 -25.39 27.18
CA LEU A 30 11.89 -24.30 27.13
C LEU A 30 11.27 -23.15 26.34
N LEU A 31 10.74 -22.16 27.07
CA LEU A 31 10.43 -20.84 26.53
C LEU A 31 11.74 -20.23 26.00
N ASN A 32 11.94 -20.29 24.69
CA ASN A 32 13.01 -19.55 24.03
C ASN A 32 12.67 -18.05 24.05
N THR A 33 13.01 -17.40 25.15
CA THR A 33 13.00 -15.94 25.28
C THR A 33 14.16 -15.39 24.45
N GLN A 34 13.92 -15.04 23.19
CA GLN A 34 14.83 -14.15 22.47
C GLN A 34 14.79 -12.77 23.13
N THR A 35 15.65 -12.58 24.13
CA THR A 35 16.04 -11.26 24.59
C THR A 35 16.83 -10.59 23.47
N ARG A 36 16.29 -9.49 22.92
CA ARG A 36 17.04 -8.62 22.01
C ARG A 36 18.22 -8.04 22.77
N SER A 37 19.41 -8.60 22.56
CA SER A 37 20.65 -7.93 22.95
C SER A 37 20.89 -6.76 22.00
N PHE A 38 20.79 -5.55 22.52
CA PHE A 38 21.33 -4.36 21.88
C PHE A 38 22.85 -4.42 21.95
N LEU A 39 23.46 -5.15 21.01
CA LEU A 39 24.90 -5.06 20.77
C LEU A 39 25.16 -3.88 19.84
N THR A 40 25.70 -2.83 20.45
CA THR A 40 26.55 -1.79 19.88
C THR A 40 27.07 -2.11 18.46
N THR A 41 26.69 -1.29 17.49
CA THR A 41 27.27 -1.33 16.15
C THR A 41 28.67 -0.74 16.27
N SER A 42 29.72 -1.54 16.07
CA SER A 42 31.06 -1.00 15.89
C SER A 42 31.07 -0.12 14.63
N ARG A 43 31.41 1.15 14.83
CA ARG A 43 31.62 2.16 13.80
C ARG A 43 32.75 1.67 12.89
N ARG A 44 32.44 1.32 11.63
CA ARG A 44 33.47 1.12 10.60
C ARG A 44 34.16 2.45 10.34
N GLU A 45 35.37 2.60 10.86
CA GLU A 45 36.26 3.69 10.48
C GLU A 45 36.83 3.41 9.08
N SER A 46 36.66 4.40 8.19
CA SER A 46 37.30 4.40 6.87
C SER A 46 38.76 4.83 7.04
N PRO A 47 39.75 4.14 6.44
CA PRO A 47 41.13 4.55 6.57
C PRO A 47 41.37 5.89 5.88
N ALA A 48 41.91 6.82 6.66
CA ALA A 48 42.39 8.12 6.24
C ALA A 48 43.63 7.98 5.34
N LYS A 49 43.70 8.82 4.31
CA LYS A 49 44.90 9.05 3.50
C LYS A 49 46.01 9.62 4.39
N ALA A 50 47.13 8.93 4.48
CA ALA A 50 48.40 9.51 4.91
C ALA A 50 49.19 9.93 3.65
N ASN A 51 49.60 11.19 3.64
CA ASN A 51 50.61 11.75 2.75
C ASN A 51 51.98 11.29 3.26
N GLU A 52 52.85 10.83 2.37
CA GLU A 52 54.30 10.86 2.57
C GLU A 52 54.96 11.38 1.29
N GLU A 53 55.87 12.31 1.47
CA GLU A 53 56.50 13.14 0.43
C GLU A 53 57.69 12.45 -0.25
N LEU A 54 57.91 12.88 -1.51
CA LEU A 54 59.19 13.10 -2.20
C LEU A 54 60.16 11.93 -2.39
N VAL A 55 60.33 11.50 -3.66
CA VAL A 55 61.63 11.59 -4.36
C VAL A 55 61.41 11.86 -5.86
N GLN A 56 62.11 12.86 -6.37
CA GLN A 56 62.18 13.34 -7.76
C GLN A 56 63.05 12.42 -8.63
N VAL A 57 62.67 12.14 -9.89
CA VAL A 57 63.63 12.02 -11.03
C VAL A 57 62.96 12.38 -12.38
N ARG A 58 63.46 13.49 -12.94
CA ARG A 58 63.69 13.90 -14.35
C ARG A 58 62.53 14.15 -15.35
N LYS A 59 62.49 15.42 -15.76
CA LYS A 59 62.02 16.00 -17.03
C LYS A 59 62.67 15.32 -18.26
N VAL A 60 61.88 15.13 -19.31
CA VAL A 60 62.26 15.48 -20.69
C VAL A 60 61.04 16.07 -21.42
N THR A 61 61.08 17.37 -21.64
CA THR A 61 60.40 18.11 -22.72
C THR A 61 60.89 17.64 -24.09
N LYS A 62 60.03 17.56 -25.13
CA LYS A 62 59.95 18.55 -26.25
C LYS A 62 59.18 18.02 -27.49
N THR A 63 58.33 18.90 -28.02
CA THR A 63 58.07 19.22 -29.46
C THR A 63 57.28 18.30 -30.41
N THR A 64 56.11 18.83 -30.79
CA THR A 64 55.58 19.09 -32.17
C THR A 64 55.32 17.94 -33.14
N THR A 65 54.06 17.85 -33.57
CA THR A 65 53.69 18.11 -34.97
C THR A 65 52.25 18.63 -35.06
N LYS A 66 52.10 19.74 -35.78
CA LYS A 66 50.83 20.36 -36.18
C LYS A 66 50.38 19.72 -37.48
N THR A 67 49.10 19.43 -37.62
CA THR A 67 48.41 19.65 -38.90
C THR A 67 47.11 20.39 -38.62
N ALA A 68 47.07 21.63 -39.09
CA ALA A 68 45.95 22.55 -38.98
C ALA A 68 45.15 22.54 -40.28
N VAL A 69 43.82 22.46 -40.21
CA VAL A 69 42.95 23.08 -41.22
C VAL A 69 41.75 23.76 -40.53
N LYS A 70 41.91 25.08 -40.37
CA LYS A 70 40.96 26.21 -40.44
C LYS A 70 39.50 26.08 -39.98
N LYS A 71 39.20 26.86 -38.94
CA LYS A 71 37.92 27.55 -38.67
C LYS A 71 37.90 28.90 -39.43
N PRO A 72 36.72 29.47 -39.72
CA PRO A 72 36.45 30.86 -39.33
C PRO A 72 35.14 30.93 -38.52
N ALA A 73 35.19 31.41 -37.27
CA ALA A 73 34.83 32.78 -36.85
C ALA A 73 33.33 33.10 -36.95
N ILE A 74 32.58 32.81 -35.86
CA ILE A 74 31.86 33.77 -34.98
C ILE A 74 30.63 34.45 -35.60
N LYS A 75 29.44 34.05 -35.12
CA LYS A 75 28.38 35.01 -34.75
C LYS A 75 27.92 34.76 -33.32
N LYS A 76 27.81 35.87 -32.61
CA LYS A 76 27.66 36.05 -31.16
C LYS A 76 26.33 35.53 -30.63
N ALA A 77 26.35 35.22 -29.33
CA ALA A 77 25.20 34.97 -28.48
C ALA A 77 24.08 36.01 -28.69
N ALA A 78 22.88 35.52 -28.97
CA ALA A 78 21.64 36.25 -28.72
C ALA A 78 21.05 35.76 -27.39
N PRO A 79 20.66 36.67 -26.48
CA PRO A 79 20.13 36.30 -25.17
C PRO A 79 18.81 35.56 -25.35
N LYS A 80 18.70 34.35 -24.79
CA LYS A 80 17.41 33.69 -24.64
C LYS A 80 16.52 34.62 -23.80
N LYS A 81 15.51 35.19 -24.45
CA LYS A 81 14.43 35.99 -23.85
C LYS A 81 14.04 35.38 -22.49
N PRO A 82 13.90 36.17 -21.42
CA PRO A 82 13.45 35.65 -20.15
C PRO A 82 12.12 34.94 -20.39
N LYS A 83 12.08 33.64 -20.08
CA LYS A 83 10.80 32.93 -19.98
C LYS A 83 10.00 33.71 -18.95
N VAL A 84 9.02 34.49 -19.43
CA VAL A 84 7.93 34.99 -18.62
C VAL A 84 7.39 33.75 -17.94
N LYS A 85 7.72 33.60 -16.65
CA LYS A 85 7.03 32.68 -15.78
C LYS A 85 5.60 33.16 -15.86
N LYS A 86 4.76 32.51 -16.68
CA LYS A 86 3.31 32.67 -16.54
C LYS A 86 3.08 32.44 -15.07
N ALA A 87 2.71 33.51 -14.36
CA ALA A 87 2.26 33.41 -12.99
C ALA A 87 1.20 32.33 -13.06
N LYS A 88 1.49 31.15 -12.49
CA LYS A 88 0.46 30.17 -12.30
C LYS A 88 -0.47 30.90 -11.35
N ASP A 89 -1.63 31.30 -11.86
CA ASP A 89 -2.73 31.75 -11.02
C ASP A 89 -2.78 30.73 -9.90
N LYS A 90 -2.35 31.18 -8.72
CA LYS A 90 -2.18 30.31 -7.58
C LYS A 90 -3.61 30.02 -7.21
N VAL A 91 -4.16 28.90 -7.67
CA VAL A 91 -5.53 28.49 -7.40
C VAL A 91 -5.61 28.36 -5.88
N THR A 92 -6.01 29.44 -5.22
CA THR A 92 -6.05 29.50 -3.77
C THR A 92 -7.20 28.60 -3.37
N VAL A 93 -6.86 27.35 -3.03
CA VAL A 93 -7.78 26.39 -2.41
C VAL A 93 -8.52 27.15 -1.29
N PRO A 94 -9.82 27.43 -1.46
CA PRO A 94 -10.56 28.24 -0.50
C PRO A 94 -10.45 27.63 0.90
N ARG A 95 -10.22 28.47 1.91
CA ARG A 95 -10.29 28.01 3.30
C ARG A 95 -11.74 27.61 3.56
N GLY A 96 -12.00 26.31 3.61
CA GLY A 96 -13.37 25.75 3.67
C GLY A 96 -13.53 24.47 2.85
N THR A 97 -12.69 24.23 1.84
CA THR A 97 -12.68 22.96 1.09
C THR A 97 -11.84 21.89 1.81
N THR A 98 -12.08 21.69 3.10
CA THR A 98 -11.53 20.54 3.80
C THR A 98 -12.38 19.31 3.47
N PRO A 99 -11.76 18.13 3.27
CA PRO A 99 -12.52 16.92 3.08
C PRO A 99 -13.48 16.71 4.27
N PRO A 100 -14.71 16.21 4.04
CA PRO A 100 -15.62 15.82 5.09
C PRO A 100 -14.90 14.99 6.14
N LYS A 101 -15.07 15.33 7.42
CA LYS A 101 -14.44 14.59 8.53
C LYS A 101 -15.14 13.25 8.68
N GLY A 102 -14.37 12.17 8.76
CA GLY A 102 -14.93 10.84 8.98
C GLY A 102 -15.64 10.77 10.34
N PRO A 103 -16.67 9.91 10.46
CA PRO A 103 -17.33 9.68 11.74
C PRO A 103 -16.34 9.07 12.74
N GLY A 104 -16.60 9.31 14.02
CA GLY A 104 -15.89 8.62 15.08
C GLY A 104 -16.16 7.11 15.04
N GLY A 105 -15.20 6.31 15.52
CA GLY A 105 -15.43 4.88 15.74
C GLY A 105 -16.50 4.62 16.82
N PRO A 106 -16.86 3.34 17.08
CA PRO A 106 -17.94 2.99 18.01
C PRO A 106 -17.83 3.67 19.38
N PHE A 107 -16.63 3.64 19.98
CA PHE A 107 -16.38 4.31 21.26
C PHE A 107 -16.52 5.83 21.19
N MET A 108 -16.11 6.49 20.09
CA MET A 108 -16.24 7.95 19.98
C MET A 108 -17.70 8.37 19.89
N LEU A 109 -18.57 7.57 19.26
CA LEU A 109 -20.01 7.80 19.24
C LEU A 109 -20.62 7.61 20.63
N PHE A 110 -20.20 6.58 21.35
CA PHE A 110 -20.57 6.41 22.75
C PHE A 110 -20.09 7.58 23.60
N PHE A 111 -18.84 8.03 23.44
CA PHE A 111 -18.28 9.15 24.18
C PHE A 111 -19.05 10.45 23.90
N THR A 112 -19.45 10.70 22.66
CA THR A 112 -20.31 11.86 22.35
C THR A 112 -21.66 11.75 23.03
N ASP A 113 -22.29 10.58 23.02
CA ASP A 113 -23.58 10.35 23.68
C ASP A 113 -23.45 10.47 25.21
N PHE A 114 -22.40 9.91 25.79
CA PHE A 114 -22.08 9.98 27.22
C PHE A 114 -21.82 11.41 27.67
N LYS A 115 -21.02 12.18 26.91
CA LYS A 115 -20.81 13.60 27.15
C LYS A 115 -22.12 14.37 27.12
N ASN A 116 -22.95 14.14 26.11
CA ASN A 116 -24.22 14.84 25.96
C ASN A 116 -25.21 14.50 27.09
N ARG A 117 -25.15 13.28 27.67
CA ARG A 117 -25.96 12.86 28.83
C ARG A 117 -25.48 13.44 30.15
N THR A 118 -24.16 13.54 30.35
CA THR A 118 -23.55 13.96 31.61
C THR A 118 -23.37 15.46 31.68
N LYS A 119 -22.59 16.02 30.75
CA LYS A 119 -22.24 17.44 30.67
C LYS A 119 -22.08 17.84 29.20
N PRO A 120 -23.10 18.44 28.57
CA PRO A 120 -23.00 18.86 27.17
C PRO A 120 -21.96 19.98 26.97
N THR A 121 -21.77 20.84 27.97
CA THR A 121 -20.76 21.90 28.02
C THR A 121 -19.64 21.51 28.97
N VAL A 122 -18.47 21.17 28.42
CA VAL A 122 -17.32 20.68 29.18
C VAL A 122 -16.14 21.62 28.94
N THR A 123 -15.50 22.06 30.01
CA THR A 123 -14.23 22.81 29.92
C THR A 123 -13.09 21.86 29.54
N ARG A 124 -11.98 22.39 28.99
CA ARG A 124 -10.87 21.55 28.48
C ARG A 124 -10.34 20.56 29.53
N ASP A 125 -10.28 20.99 30.77
CA ASP A 125 -9.71 20.20 31.87
C ASP A 125 -10.66 19.08 32.30
N GLU A 126 -11.97 19.32 32.23
CA GLU A 126 -13.00 18.32 32.54
C GLU A 126 -13.12 17.22 31.45
N ILE A 127 -12.72 17.49 30.20
CA ILE A 127 -12.77 16.49 29.11
C ILE A 127 -11.92 15.28 29.44
N VAL A 128 -10.77 15.47 30.11
CA VAL A 128 -9.87 14.37 30.46
C VAL A 128 -10.53 13.43 31.45
N GLU A 129 -11.17 13.97 32.49
CA GLU A 129 -11.84 13.15 33.50
C GLU A 129 -13.09 12.48 32.94
N LEU A 130 -13.85 13.20 32.11
CA LEU A 130 -14.98 12.63 31.40
C LEU A 130 -14.57 11.49 30.45
N SER A 131 -13.41 11.61 29.79
CA SER A 131 -12.91 10.56 28.92
C SER A 131 -12.53 9.30 29.71
N LYS A 132 -12.00 9.44 30.92
CA LYS A 132 -11.69 8.29 31.80
C LYS A 132 -12.96 7.60 32.28
N SER A 133 -13.96 8.38 32.73
CA SER A 133 -15.23 7.82 33.20
C SER A 133 -16.01 7.14 32.06
N ALA A 134 -16.04 7.75 30.87
CA ALA A 134 -16.62 7.14 29.68
C ALA A 134 -15.91 5.85 29.26
N ALA A 135 -14.57 5.80 29.35
CA ALA A 135 -13.82 4.58 29.04
C ALA A 135 -14.16 3.46 30.04
N ALA A 136 -14.24 3.79 31.34
CA ALA A 136 -14.65 2.83 32.37
C ALA A 136 -16.05 2.26 32.08
N GLU A 137 -17.03 3.12 31.78
CA GLU A 137 -18.39 2.67 31.45
C GLU A 137 -18.39 1.83 30.16
N TRP A 138 -17.68 2.26 29.11
CA TRP A 138 -17.58 1.50 27.86
C TRP A 138 -17.03 0.08 28.07
N HIS A 139 -16.07 -0.10 28.97
CA HIS A 139 -15.56 -1.43 29.29
C HIS A 139 -16.59 -2.29 30.05
N THR A 140 -17.45 -1.69 30.88
CA THR A 140 -18.54 -2.40 31.57
C THR A 140 -19.75 -2.72 30.69
N LEU A 141 -19.94 -2.03 29.57
CA LEU A 141 -21.05 -2.31 28.65
C LEU A 141 -20.96 -3.74 28.08
N SER A 142 -22.12 -4.38 27.93
CA SER A 142 -22.21 -5.69 27.28
C SER A 142 -21.91 -5.60 25.79
N ASP A 143 -21.55 -6.72 25.18
CA ASP A 143 -21.27 -6.78 23.75
C ASP A 143 -22.50 -6.39 22.91
N ALA A 144 -23.71 -6.71 23.37
CA ALA A 144 -24.95 -6.29 22.73
C ALA A 144 -25.12 -4.77 22.69
N GLN A 145 -24.76 -4.06 23.77
CA GLN A 145 -24.82 -2.60 23.82
C GLN A 145 -23.73 -1.96 22.93
N LYS A 146 -22.53 -2.53 22.93
CA LYS A 146 -21.44 -2.11 22.03
C LYS A 146 -21.80 -2.33 20.57
N GLU A 147 -22.51 -3.41 20.25
CA GLU A 147 -22.96 -3.73 18.89
C GLU A 147 -23.86 -2.64 18.31
N VAL A 148 -24.72 -2.01 19.12
CA VAL A 148 -25.54 -0.86 18.69
C VAL A 148 -24.66 0.28 18.17
N TYR A 149 -23.58 0.60 18.87
CA TYR A 149 -22.63 1.64 18.44
C TYR A 149 -21.79 1.20 17.24
N THR A 150 -21.43 -0.08 17.16
CA THR A 150 -20.76 -0.64 15.96
C THR A 150 -21.64 -0.46 14.72
N LYS A 151 -22.93 -0.82 14.80
CA LYS A 151 -23.91 -0.62 13.71
C LYS A 151 -24.07 0.85 13.35
N LYS A 152 -24.25 1.74 14.34
CA LYS A 152 -24.32 3.20 14.11
C LYS A 152 -23.06 3.75 13.43
N SER A 153 -21.87 3.31 13.86
CA SER A 153 -20.60 3.74 13.25
C SER A 153 -20.44 3.24 11.82
N GLY A 154 -20.91 2.02 11.53
CA GLY A 154 -20.97 1.48 10.17
C GLY A 154 -21.86 2.31 9.26
N ALA A 155 -23.09 2.57 9.68
CA ALA A 155 -24.04 3.38 8.91
C ALA A 155 -23.54 4.80 8.64
N LEU A 156 -22.97 5.47 9.65
CA LEU A 156 -22.38 6.81 9.48
C LEU A 156 -21.15 6.79 8.56
N LYS A 157 -20.37 5.72 8.56
CA LYS A 157 -19.22 5.57 7.66
C LYS A 157 -19.67 5.44 6.22
N GLU A 158 -20.73 4.70 5.95
CA GLU A 158 -21.32 4.59 4.61
C GLU A 158 -21.85 5.95 4.12
N GLN A 159 -22.54 6.70 4.99
CA GLN A 159 -22.99 8.07 4.68
C GLN A 159 -21.80 8.99 4.38
N HIS A 160 -20.75 8.93 5.18
CA HIS A 160 -19.53 9.70 4.96
C HIS A 160 -18.82 9.31 3.67
N ASP A 161 -18.79 8.03 3.30
CA ASP A 161 -18.20 7.58 2.05
C ASP A 161 -18.99 8.12 0.83
N VAL A 162 -20.31 8.27 0.94
CA VAL A 162 -21.15 8.92 -0.08
C VAL A 162 -20.88 10.43 -0.13
N GLU A 163 -20.88 11.11 1.01
CA GLU A 163 -20.59 12.55 1.11
C GLU A 163 -19.18 12.87 0.57
N LEU A 164 -18.19 12.04 0.90
CA LEU A 164 -16.81 12.17 0.41
C LEU A 164 -16.75 12.05 -1.11
N LYS A 165 -17.51 11.12 -1.71
CA LYS A 165 -17.57 10.98 -3.18
C LYS A 165 -18.20 12.21 -3.82
N GLN A 166 -19.35 12.66 -3.33
CA GLN A 166 -20.04 13.87 -3.83
C GLN A 166 -19.16 15.12 -3.69
N TRP A 167 -18.47 15.25 -2.56
CA TRP A 167 -17.51 16.31 -2.35
C TRP A 167 -16.31 16.24 -3.31
N LEU A 168 -15.79 15.04 -3.61
CA LEU A 168 -14.72 14.86 -4.60
C LEU A 168 -15.18 15.12 -6.03
N GLU A 169 -16.44 14.85 -6.37
CA GLU A 169 -17.03 15.09 -7.69
C GLU A 169 -17.32 16.58 -7.92
N SER A 170 -17.76 17.30 -6.89
CA SER A 170 -17.97 18.77 -6.95
C SER A 170 -16.68 19.58 -7.01
N LEU A 171 -15.52 18.97 -6.76
CA LEU A 171 -14.22 19.62 -6.76
C LEU A 171 -13.63 19.74 -8.17
N ASP A 172 -13.17 20.95 -8.52
CA ASP A 172 -12.39 21.14 -9.74
C ASP A 172 -11.08 20.30 -9.72
N PRO A 173 -10.74 19.59 -10.82
CA PRO A 173 -9.52 18.81 -10.92
C PRO A 173 -8.22 19.57 -10.63
N GLN A 174 -8.14 20.89 -10.83
CA GLN A 174 -6.93 21.65 -10.47
C GLN A 174 -6.83 21.84 -8.95
N VAL A 175 -7.95 22.18 -8.30
CA VAL A 175 -8.04 22.27 -6.83
C VAL A 175 -7.66 20.94 -6.18
N LEU A 176 -8.16 19.81 -6.69
CA LEU A 176 -7.83 18.47 -6.17
C LEU A 176 -6.31 18.18 -6.26
N LYS A 177 -5.65 18.57 -7.37
CA LYS A 177 -4.19 18.42 -7.53
C LYS A 177 -3.43 19.24 -6.51
N GLU A 178 -3.84 20.48 -6.25
CA GLU A 178 -3.22 21.33 -5.24
C GLU A 178 -3.43 20.82 -3.81
N LEU A 179 -4.64 20.39 -3.50
CA LEU A 179 -4.96 19.80 -2.20
C LEU A 179 -4.12 18.54 -1.96
N ASN A 180 -3.97 17.69 -2.98
CA ASN A 180 -3.11 16.50 -2.90
C ASN A 180 -1.64 16.83 -2.69
N LYS A 181 -1.10 17.91 -3.29
CA LYS A 181 0.27 18.38 -3.00
C LYS A 181 0.41 18.77 -1.53
N ARG A 182 -0.57 19.49 -0.97
CA ARG A 182 -0.58 19.85 0.46
C ARG A 182 -0.65 18.60 1.34
N ARG A 183 -1.54 17.66 1.02
CA ARG A 183 -1.69 16.39 1.77
C ARG A 183 -0.40 15.59 1.81
N VAL A 184 0.27 15.41 0.67
CA VAL A 184 1.57 14.72 0.61
C VAL A 184 2.64 15.44 1.43
N LYS A 185 2.68 16.78 1.40
CA LYS A 185 3.61 17.58 2.23
C LYS A 185 3.42 17.31 3.73
N TYR A 186 2.19 17.09 4.18
CA TYR A 186 1.85 16.73 5.57
C TYR A 186 1.83 15.21 5.82
N GLY A 187 2.38 14.39 4.92
CA GLY A 187 2.40 12.92 5.07
C GLY A 187 1.03 12.22 4.94
N LYS A 188 -0.01 12.94 4.49
CA LYS A 188 -1.37 12.40 4.32
C LYS A 188 -1.52 11.74 2.95
N ARG A 189 -2.31 10.66 2.90
CA ARG A 189 -2.66 9.95 1.64
C ARG A 189 -3.39 10.87 0.67
N LYS A 190 -3.12 10.71 -0.63
CA LYS A 190 -3.80 11.44 -1.71
C LYS A 190 -5.27 11.05 -1.77
N LEU A 191 -6.11 12.04 -2.04
CA LEU A 191 -7.51 11.88 -2.42
C LEU A 191 -7.56 11.55 -3.91
N VAL A 192 -8.26 10.50 -4.28
CA VAL A 192 -8.38 10.04 -5.67
C VAL A 192 -9.86 9.91 -5.98
N LEU A 193 -10.34 10.68 -6.94
CA LEU A 193 -11.65 10.43 -7.53
C LEU A 193 -11.54 9.14 -8.35
N LYS A 194 -12.40 8.17 -8.04
CA LYS A 194 -12.41 6.91 -8.78
C LYS A 194 -12.89 7.21 -10.19
N SER A 195 -12.09 6.86 -11.19
CA SER A 195 -12.51 6.96 -12.60
C SER A 195 -13.77 6.11 -12.76
N THR A 196 -14.86 6.74 -13.20
CA THR A 196 -16.17 6.10 -13.41
C THR A 196 -16.21 5.27 -14.69
N GLY A 197 -15.41 5.61 -15.70
CA GLY A 197 -15.32 4.84 -16.95
C GLY A 197 -14.46 3.57 -16.84
N PRO A 198 -14.53 2.68 -17.86
CA PRO A 198 -13.84 1.40 -17.88
C PRO A 198 -12.33 1.58 -17.73
N LYS A 199 -11.71 0.62 -17.04
CA LYS A 199 -10.27 0.64 -16.81
C LYS A 199 -9.54 0.58 -18.15
N ARG A 200 -8.50 1.41 -18.29
CA ARG A 200 -7.66 1.43 -19.50
C ARG A 200 -7.02 0.04 -19.72
N PRO A 201 -7.03 -0.47 -20.97
CA PRO A 201 -6.39 -1.73 -21.32
C PRO A 201 -4.90 -1.76 -21.01
N ALA A 202 -4.39 -2.97 -20.83
CA ALA A 202 -2.98 -3.21 -20.67
C ALA A 202 -2.25 -2.98 -22.01
N GLY A 203 -1.06 -2.36 -21.95
CA GLY A 203 -0.17 -2.28 -23.11
C GLY A 203 0.45 -3.65 -23.47
N PRO A 204 1.10 -3.77 -24.65
CA PRO A 204 1.60 -5.05 -25.16
C PRO A 204 2.52 -5.80 -24.18
N PHE A 205 3.47 -5.08 -23.58
CA PHE A 205 4.37 -5.64 -22.56
C PHE A 205 3.63 -6.15 -21.32
N PHE A 206 2.59 -5.43 -20.87
CA PHE A 206 1.84 -5.84 -19.67
C PHE A 206 0.99 -7.08 -19.92
N MET A 207 0.51 -7.30 -21.15
CA MET A 207 -0.17 -8.54 -21.53
C MET A 207 0.82 -9.71 -21.55
N PHE A 208 1.99 -9.54 -22.16
CA PHE A 208 3.07 -10.52 -22.06
C PHE A 208 3.47 -10.80 -20.61
N LEU A 209 3.60 -9.76 -19.78
CA LEU A 209 3.95 -9.89 -18.37
C LEU A 209 2.90 -10.68 -17.58
N GLN A 210 1.62 -10.57 -17.94
CA GLN A 210 0.56 -11.37 -17.34
C GLN A 210 0.72 -12.85 -17.67
N ASP A 211 1.00 -13.18 -18.94
CA ASP A 211 1.22 -14.56 -19.37
C ASP A 211 2.52 -15.14 -18.79
N PHE A 212 3.62 -14.38 -18.87
CA PHE A 212 4.90 -14.74 -18.27
C PHE A 212 4.81 -14.99 -16.77
N ARG A 213 4.05 -14.17 -16.03
CA ARG A 213 3.88 -14.36 -14.59
C ARG A 213 3.14 -15.65 -14.23
N LYS A 214 2.22 -16.14 -15.08
CA LYS A 214 1.54 -17.42 -14.83
C LYS A 214 2.54 -18.57 -14.81
N GLU A 215 3.41 -18.62 -15.81
CA GLU A 215 4.46 -19.64 -15.92
C GLU A 215 5.53 -19.45 -14.84
N TYR A 216 5.98 -18.22 -14.62
CA TYR A 216 7.01 -17.90 -13.63
C TYR A 216 6.55 -18.19 -12.19
N PHE A 217 5.25 -18.01 -11.87
CA PHE A 217 4.74 -18.30 -10.52
C PHE A 217 4.54 -19.79 -10.27
N ILE A 218 4.41 -20.61 -11.31
CA ILE A 218 4.43 -22.07 -11.20
C ILE A 218 5.87 -22.53 -10.88
N GLN A 219 6.86 -21.99 -11.57
CA GLN A 219 8.28 -22.34 -11.38
C GLN A 219 8.86 -21.77 -10.07
N HIS A 220 8.30 -20.66 -9.57
CA HIS A 220 8.71 -20.02 -8.33
C HIS A 220 7.53 -19.88 -7.37
N PRO A 221 7.20 -20.90 -6.56
CA PRO A 221 6.15 -20.85 -5.55
C PRO A 221 6.35 -19.71 -4.54
N PRO A 222 5.27 -19.18 -3.93
CA PRO A 222 5.37 -18.05 -3.02
C PRO A 222 6.05 -18.47 -1.71
N VAL A 223 7.19 -17.86 -1.40
CA VAL A 223 7.90 -18.01 -0.12
C VAL A 223 7.66 -16.76 0.74
N ALA A 224 7.61 -16.91 2.06
CA ALA A 224 7.45 -15.79 2.99
C ALA A 224 8.56 -14.74 2.79
N GLY A 225 8.18 -13.47 2.61
CA GLY A 225 9.13 -12.37 2.34
C GLY A 225 9.58 -12.24 0.88
N SER A 226 8.99 -12.99 -0.05
CA SER A 226 9.48 -13.07 -1.43
C SER A 226 9.29 -11.78 -2.25
N THR A 227 10.37 -11.36 -2.90
CA THR A 227 10.44 -10.33 -3.95
C THR A 227 10.06 -10.84 -5.33
N ARG A 228 9.32 -11.96 -5.43
CA ARG A 228 8.94 -12.62 -6.69
C ARG A 228 8.25 -11.71 -7.71
N ILE A 229 7.40 -10.78 -7.26
CA ILE A 229 6.75 -9.83 -8.20
C ILE A 229 7.81 -8.92 -8.85
N THR A 230 8.78 -8.47 -8.06
CA THR A 230 9.88 -7.61 -8.54
C THR A 230 10.83 -8.39 -9.45
N GLU A 231 11.18 -9.62 -9.07
CA GLU A 231 12.06 -10.52 -9.85
C GLU A 231 11.42 -10.94 -11.17
N SER A 232 10.18 -11.44 -11.14
CA SER A 232 9.44 -11.78 -12.36
C SER A 232 9.35 -10.63 -13.33
N THR A 233 9.22 -9.39 -12.84
CA THR A 233 9.16 -8.20 -13.70
C THR A 233 10.51 -7.87 -14.32
N LYS A 234 11.63 -8.11 -13.62
CA LYS A 234 12.99 -7.94 -14.16
C LYS A 234 13.26 -8.97 -15.26
N VAL A 235 13.03 -10.25 -14.98
CA VAL A 235 13.25 -11.34 -15.94
C VAL A 235 12.34 -11.19 -17.16
N ALA A 236 11.06 -10.85 -16.95
CA ALA A 236 10.14 -10.57 -18.06
C ALA A 236 10.59 -9.39 -18.91
N ALA A 237 11.16 -8.33 -18.31
CA ALA A 237 11.65 -7.19 -19.08
C ALA A 237 12.86 -7.56 -19.95
N GLU A 238 13.75 -8.42 -19.45
CA GLU A 238 14.88 -8.96 -20.22
C GLU A 238 14.40 -9.87 -21.34
N ALA A 239 13.49 -10.81 -21.04
CA ALA A 239 12.86 -11.68 -22.04
C ALA A 239 12.14 -10.87 -23.12
N TRP A 240 11.38 -9.83 -22.75
CA TRP A 240 10.71 -8.95 -23.69
C TRP A 240 11.68 -8.17 -24.60
N ARG A 241 12.87 -7.80 -24.10
CA ARG A 241 13.89 -7.17 -24.95
C ARG A 241 14.50 -8.18 -25.92
N ALA A 242 14.79 -9.39 -25.46
CA ALA A 242 15.41 -10.47 -26.23
C ALA A 242 14.47 -11.14 -27.25
N MET A 243 13.15 -11.07 -27.07
CA MET A 243 12.19 -11.68 -28.00
C MET A 243 12.31 -11.12 -29.43
N ALA A 244 12.01 -11.98 -30.41
CA ALA A 244 11.87 -11.60 -31.81
C ALA A 244 10.72 -10.60 -32.01
N PRO A 245 10.79 -9.72 -33.03
CA PRO A 245 9.72 -8.76 -33.32
C PRO A 245 8.38 -9.46 -33.58
N GLU A 246 8.39 -10.60 -34.28
CA GLU A 246 7.18 -11.37 -34.60
C GLU A 246 6.43 -11.89 -33.35
N ALA A 247 7.18 -12.39 -32.35
CA ALA A 247 6.59 -12.81 -31.09
C ALA A 247 5.98 -11.63 -30.32
N LYS A 248 6.58 -10.43 -30.43
CA LYS A 248 6.02 -9.21 -29.83
C LYS A 248 4.78 -8.73 -30.58
N GLU A 249 4.73 -8.89 -31.89
CA GLU A 249 3.59 -8.48 -32.72
C GLU A 249 2.28 -9.13 -32.30
N VAL A 250 2.31 -10.39 -31.85
CA VAL A 250 1.12 -11.07 -31.31
C VAL A 250 0.52 -10.27 -30.14
N TYR A 251 1.37 -9.81 -29.22
CA TYR A 251 0.92 -8.99 -28.08
C TYR A 251 0.56 -7.56 -28.49
N VAL A 252 1.19 -7.01 -29.53
CA VAL A 252 0.81 -5.70 -30.08
C VAL A 252 -0.59 -5.76 -30.68
N LYS A 253 -0.89 -6.79 -31.50
CA LYS A 253 -2.22 -7.00 -32.09
C LYS A 253 -3.30 -7.23 -31.02
N LYS A 254 -3.01 -8.09 -30.03
CA LYS A 254 -3.92 -8.32 -28.90
C LYS A 254 -4.19 -7.04 -28.11
N SER A 255 -3.16 -6.24 -27.81
CA SER A 255 -3.33 -4.97 -27.12
C SER A 255 -4.14 -3.98 -27.96
N ALA A 256 -3.86 -3.87 -29.25
CA ALA A 256 -4.61 -3.00 -30.16
C ALA A 256 -6.11 -3.36 -30.20
N ALA A 257 -6.46 -4.64 -30.32
CA ALA A 257 -7.84 -5.09 -30.28
C ALA A 257 -8.55 -4.75 -28.96
N GLU A 258 -7.86 -4.92 -27.81
CA GLU A 258 -8.42 -4.55 -26.51
C GLU A 258 -8.59 -3.02 -26.36
N TRP A 259 -7.67 -2.23 -26.91
CA TRP A 259 -7.79 -0.78 -26.99
C TRP A 259 -8.95 -0.34 -27.88
N ASP A 260 -9.22 -1.03 -28.99
CA ASP A 260 -10.38 -0.78 -29.84
C ASP A 260 -11.69 -1.10 -29.11
N ASN A 261 -11.74 -2.23 -28.43
CA ASN A 261 -12.90 -2.62 -27.61
C ASN A 261 -13.16 -1.60 -26.50
N TRP A 262 -12.12 -1.17 -25.79
CA TRP A 262 -12.24 -0.15 -24.75
C TRP A 262 -12.70 1.22 -25.29
N ARG A 263 -12.24 1.62 -26.48
CA ARG A 263 -12.74 2.85 -27.12
C ARG A 263 -14.23 2.75 -27.43
N LYS A 264 -14.66 1.61 -27.96
CA LYS A 264 -16.09 1.34 -28.22
C LYS A 264 -16.92 1.35 -26.93
N THR A 265 -16.45 0.72 -25.86
CA THR A 265 -17.18 0.74 -24.58
C THR A 265 -17.27 2.14 -23.98
N GLN A 266 -16.20 2.93 -24.06
CA GLN A 266 -16.22 4.34 -23.65
C GLN A 266 -17.22 5.17 -24.47
N GLU A 267 -17.28 4.97 -25.79
CA GLU A 267 -18.24 5.65 -26.65
C GLU A 267 -19.68 5.23 -26.38
N LEU A 268 -19.93 3.96 -26.04
CA LEU A 268 -21.25 3.46 -25.66
C LEU A 268 -21.69 4.05 -24.32
N GLU A 269 -20.81 4.06 -23.31
CA GLU A 269 -21.11 4.66 -22.00
C GLU A 269 -21.30 6.18 -22.08
N ALA A 270 -20.60 6.88 -22.99
CA ALA A 270 -20.79 8.31 -23.18
C ALA A 270 -22.11 8.68 -23.86
N LYS A 271 -22.76 7.72 -24.53
CA LYS A 271 -24.07 7.90 -25.21
C LYS A 271 -25.25 7.44 -24.37
N ALA A 272 -25.01 6.69 -23.30
CA ALA A 272 -26.03 6.20 -22.35
C ALA A 272 -26.26 7.22 -21.22
#